data_AF-A0A1T5FJ45-F1
#
_entry.id   AF-A0A1T5FJ45-F1
#
_cell.length_a   1.000
_cell.length_b   1.000
_cell.length_c   1.000
_cell.angle_alpha   90.00
_cell.angle_beta   90.00
_cell.angle_gamma   90.00
#
_symmetry.space_group_name_H-M   'P 1'
#
loop_
_entity.id
_entity.type
_entity.pdbx_description
1 polymer ?
#
loop_
_entity_poly.entity_id
_entity_poly.type
_entity_poly.pdbx_seq_one_letter_code
_entity_poly.pdbx_strand_id
1 'polypeptide(L)'
;MNYLKIYTTLFYCIVCLVSYGQKGESVDFSKALNIGDTFIPPASVELMRGNESRINWKSLEDKVVLLDFFATSCGTCIQIMPHLQELEKELGDVFKVLIVTYQDKRTMVDFFKKNKYLKEHKVNLPVIYNDDYLKGLFPHHTIPHSVLLYKGKVQAITRDGFVNKENILKLHSDGQITLPLKDDYGKGDMLAKLDRGNRELKAGVIFSGYQEGVDYQPWKFEKDSLTGLHKSSLYNAGMYSALLSLSAKAGLLNPRFVPRLDRVDWKVKDSTRYDNFSAPNDVWLVEHAVSYERYDQKIRADSIQALIIMDDFERLYGVKVGVGSKRMPCLVLKSCPPIDDTTKDTKSKMTYMGTTVLASFLDYINKFPPVIDEVNKDVKMRLGAYETLDDLNKQLATYGIRGAIEERQIEVLVIEEVD
;
A
#
# COMPACT_ATOMS: atom_id res chain seq x y z
N MET A 1 32.72 -17.51 22.62
CA MET A 1 32.82 -17.54 21.13
C MET A 1 31.45 -17.49 20.43
N ASN A 2 30.47 -16.75 21.00
CA ASN A 2 29.06 -16.76 20.56
C ASN A 2 28.47 -15.34 20.44
N TYR A 3 29.18 -14.41 19.81
CA TYR A 3 28.67 -13.05 19.56
C TYR A 3 28.72 -12.63 18.08
N LEU A 4 29.14 -13.53 17.18
CA LEU A 4 29.40 -13.20 15.77
C LEU A 4 28.34 -13.75 14.78
N LYS A 5 27.28 -14.44 15.25
CA LYS A 5 26.24 -15.04 14.39
C LYS A 5 24.87 -14.33 14.43
N ILE A 6 24.73 -13.25 15.20
CA ILE A 6 23.48 -12.47 15.29
C ILE A 6 23.40 -11.41 14.17
N TYR A 7 24.51 -11.06 13.52
CA TYR A 7 24.53 -10.06 12.46
C TYR A 7 24.14 -10.60 11.06
N THR A 8 24.15 -11.92 10.86
CA THR A 8 23.83 -12.52 9.54
C THR A 8 22.34 -12.68 9.28
N THR A 9 21.49 -12.67 10.32
CA THR A 9 20.03 -12.79 10.17
C THR A 9 19.34 -11.44 9.91
N LEU A 10 20.02 -10.32 10.18
CA LEU A 10 19.54 -8.98 9.82
C LEU A 10 19.66 -8.71 8.31
N PHE A 11 20.51 -9.45 7.60
CA PHE A 11 20.80 -9.19 6.18
C PHE A 11 19.67 -9.65 5.24
N TYR A 12 18.86 -10.64 5.61
CA TYR A 12 17.83 -11.19 4.71
C TYR A 12 16.48 -10.47 4.75
N CYS A 13 16.21 -9.64 5.76
CA CYS A 13 15.10 -8.66 5.71
C CYS A 13 15.54 -7.29 5.15
N ILE A 14 16.85 -7.04 5.05
CA ILE A 14 17.40 -5.85 4.39
C ILE A 14 17.49 -6.02 2.86
N VAL A 15 17.39 -7.23 2.31
CA VAL A 15 17.43 -7.44 0.85
C VAL A 15 16.10 -7.10 0.13
N CYS A 16 15.02 -6.80 0.86
CA CYS A 16 13.86 -6.06 0.31
C CYS A 16 13.93 -4.54 0.57
N LEU A 17 15.00 -4.06 1.21
CA LEU A 17 15.31 -2.64 1.47
C LEU A 17 16.64 -2.20 0.86
N VAL A 18 17.23 -3.00 -0.04
CA VAL A 18 18.13 -2.46 -1.05
C VAL A 18 17.25 -1.67 -2.00
N SER A 19 16.88 -0.47 -1.53
CA SER A 19 16.73 0.68 -2.40
C SER A 19 17.91 0.57 -3.35
N TYR A 20 17.63 0.25 -4.61
CA TYR A 20 18.50 0.71 -5.65
C TYR A 20 18.65 2.20 -5.35
N GLY A 21 19.82 2.59 -4.85
CA GLY A 21 20.28 3.96 -4.93
C GLY A 21 20.44 4.24 -6.42
N GLN A 22 19.31 4.38 -7.13
CA GLN A 22 19.28 5.10 -8.37
C GLN A 22 19.77 6.49 -7.97
N LYS A 23 20.92 6.89 -8.51
CA LYS A 23 21.21 8.33 -8.65
C LYS A 23 19.90 8.96 -9.09
N GLY A 24 19.33 9.83 -8.27
CA GLY A 24 18.03 10.43 -8.58
C GLY A 24 18.15 11.13 -9.92
N GLU A 25 17.65 10.50 -10.97
CA GLU A 25 17.37 11.20 -12.21
C GLU A 25 16.34 12.26 -11.84
N SER A 26 16.72 13.53 -11.99
CA SER A 26 15.78 14.62 -11.86
C SER A 26 14.67 14.39 -12.88
N VAL A 27 13.44 14.22 -12.39
CA VAL A 27 12.28 14.05 -13.25
C VAL A 27 12.06 15.33 -14.05
N ASP A 28 11.94 15.21 -15.37
CA ASP A 28 11.69 16.33 -16.26
C ASP A 28 10.20 16.68 -16.26
N PHE A 29 9.85 17.83 -15.70
CA PHE A 29 8.48 18.37 -15.67
C PHE A 29 8.20 19.36 -16.81
N SER A 30 9.14 19.58 -17.74
CA SER A 30 8.99 20.61 -18.78
C SER A 30 7.79 20.43 -19.70
N LYS A 31 7.26 19.21 -19.79
CA LYS A 31 6.09 18.83 -20.59
C LYS A 31 4.90 18.37 -19.74
N ALA A 32 5.03 18.41 -18.41
CA ALA A 32 3.99 17.92 -17.52
C ALA A 32 2.72 18.75 -17.68
N LEU A 33 1.57 18.07 -17.79
CA LEU A 33 0.26 18.68 -17.83
C LEU A 33 -0.38 18.64 -16.44
N ASN A 34 -1.05 19.73 -16.08
CA ASN A 34 -1.82 19.87 -14.86
C ASN A 34 -3.33 19.76 -15.16
N ILE A 35 -4.13 19.62 -14.10
CA ILE A 35 -5.58 19.71 -14.21
C ILE A 35 -5.96 21.07 -14.82
N GLY A 36 -6.81 21.03 -15.85
CA GLY A 36 -7.25 22.19 -16.63
C GLY A 36 -6.45 22.43 -17.91
N ASP A 37 -5.25 21.86 -18.05
CA ASP A 37 -4.42 22.01 -19.25
C ASP A 37 -5.05 21.29 -20.46
N THR A 38 -4.75 21.83 -21.64
CA THR A 38 -5.14 21.21 -22.91
C THR A 38 -4.28 19.98 -23.19
N PHE A 39 -4.93 18.83 -23.34
CA PHE A 39 -4.29 17.61 -23.81
C PHE A 39 -4.29 17.57 -25.34
N ILE A 40 -3.10 17.56 -25.93
CA ILE A 40 -2.92 17.37 -27.37
C ILE A 40 -2.58 15.89 -27.61
N PRO A 41 -3.48 15.09 -28.21
CA PRO A 41 -3.21 13.67 -28.42
C PRO A 41 -2.06 13.45 -29.41
N PRO A 42 -1.22 12.41 -29.20
CA PRO A 42 -0.18 12.05 -30.15
C PRO A 42 -0.80 11.54 -31.46
N ALA A 43 -0.15 11.82 -32.60
CA ALA A 43 -0.64 11.43 -33.93
C ALA A 43 -0.84 9.91 -34.08
N SER A 44 -0.01 9.12 -33.40
CA SER A 44 -0.12 7.66 -33.33
C SER A 44 0.40 7.15 -31.99
N VAL A 45 -0.10 5.99 -31.58
CA VAL A 45 0.39 5.24 -30.43
C VAL A 45 0.59 3.78 -30.82
N GLU A 46 1.50 3.11 -30.13
CA GLU A 46 1.81 1.71 -30.31
C GLU A 46 0.80 0.85 -29.53
N LEU A 47 -0.10 0.17 -30.24
CA LEU A 47 -1.19 -0.62 -29.66
C LEU A 47 -0.92 -2.13 -29.83
N MET A 48 -1.16 -2.92 -28.78
CA MET A 48 -0.95 -4.38 -28.82
C MET A 48 -2.15 -5.24 -28.42
N ARG A 49 -3.25 -4.61 -27.97
CA ARG A 49 -4.46 -5.28 -27.48
C ARG A 49 -5.67 -4.35 -27.65
N GLY A 50 -6.88 -4.88 -27.47
CA GLY A 50 -8.13 -4.19 -27.75
C GLY A 50 -8.75 -4.70 -29.04
N ASN A 51 -9.94 -4.19 -29.36
CA ASN A 51 -10.62 -4.53 -30.62
C ASN A 51 -10.18 -3.58 -31.76
N GLU A 52 -9.57 -2.46 -31.40
CA GLU A 52 -9.08 -1.44 -32.29
C GLU A 52 -7.69 -1.80 -32.83
N SER A 53 -7.41 -1.46 -34.08
CA SER A 53 -6.06 -1.51 -34.65
C SER A 53 -5.27 -0.21 -34.43
N ARG A 54 -5.97 0.89 -34.11
CA ARG A 54 -5.42 2.22 -33.82
C ARG A 54 -6.38 3.01 -32.94
N ILE A 55 -5.86 3.94 -32.14
CA ILE A 55 -6.68 4.89 -31.39
C ILE A 55 -7.08 6.05 -32.28
N ASN A 56 -8.38 6.27 -32.46
CA ASN A 56 -8.92 7.45 -33.12
C ASN A 56 -9.29 8.49 -32.06
N TRP A 57 -8.35 9.36 -31.72
CA TRP A 57 -8.53 10.39 -30.68
C TRP A 57 -9.71 11.31 -30.93
N LYS A 58 -9.99 11.64 -32.20
CA LYS A 58 -11.13 12.50 -32.56
C LYS A 58 -12.47 11.86 -32.21
N SER A 59 -12.61 10.54 -32.36
CA SER A 59 -13.84 9.84 -31.95
C SER A 59 -13.99 9.70 -30.43
N LEU A 60 -12.97 10.08 -29.65
CA LEU A 60 -13.00 10.06 -28.19
C LEU A 60 -13.29 11.44 -27.58
N GLU A 61 -13.44 12.50 -28.39
CA GLU A 61 -13.58 13.88 -27.91
C GLU A 61 -14.82 14.07 -27.01
N ASP A 62 -15.92 13.41 -27.37
CA ASP A 62 -17.18 13.41 -26.61
C ASP A 62 -17.24 12.32 -25.52
N LYS A 63 -16.16 11.57 -25.32
CA LYS A 63 -16.05 10.54 -24.27
C LYS A 63 -15.15 11.01 -23.14
N VAL A 64 -15.46 10.59 -21.93
CA VAL A 64 -14.50 10.60 -20.83
C VAL A 64 -13.46 9.52 -21.13
N VAL A 65 -12.21 9.90 -21.29
CA VAL A 65 -11.09 8.98 -21.56
C VAL A 65 -10.27 8.81 -20.29
N LEU A 66 -10.15 7.57 -19.82
CA LEU A 66 -9.20 7.19 -18.79
C LEU A 66 -7.87 6.78 -19.44
N LEU A 67 -6.79 7.44 -19.05
CA LEU A 67 -5.44 6.89 -19.17
C LEU A 67 -5.07 6.23 -17.85
N ASP A 68 -4.99 4.89 -17.83
CA ASP A 68 -4.60 4.12 -16.64
C ASP A 68 -3.16 3.63 -16.80
N PHE A 69 -2.25 4.19 -16.00
CA PHE A 69 -0.83 3.88 -16.08
C PHE A 69 -0.49 2.60 -15.32
N PHE A 70 0.16 1.69 -16.03
CA PHE A 70 0.31 0.28 -15.65
C PHE A 70 1.76 -0.22 -15.78
N ALA A 71 2.12 -1.18 -14.92
CA ALA A 71 3.26 -2.05 -15.12
C ALA A 71 2.94 -3.49 -14.68
N THR A 72 3.63 -4.47 -15.26
CA THR A 72 3.41 -5.92 -15.05
C THR A 72 3.63 -6.39 -13.60
N SER A 73 4.31 -5.59 -12.79
CA SER A 73 4.54 -5.82 -11.36
C SER A 73 3.46 -5.22 -10.45
N CYS A 74 2.55 -4.40 -10.97
CA CYS A 74 1.53 -3.73 -10.17
C CYS A 74 0.34 -4.65 -9.89
N GLY A 75 0.31 -5.27 -8.71
CA GLY A 75 -0.80 -6.15 -8.30
C GLY A 75 -2.17 -5.47 -8.34
N THR A 76 -2.27 -4.25 -7.79
CA THR A 76 -3.51 -3.47 -7.76
C THR A 76 -4.03 -3.14 -9.16
N CYS A 77 -3.14 -2.67 -10.05
CA CYS A 77 -3.50 -2.36 -11.43
C CYS A 77 -4.03 -3.62 -12.16
N ILE A 78 -3.44 -4.79 -11.92
CA ILE A 78 -3.91 -6.06 -12.47
C ILE A 78 -5.31 -6.41 -11.96
N GLN A 79 -5.54 -6.20 -10.66
CA GLN A 79 -6.80 -6.53 -10.00
C GLN A 79 -7.97 -5.65 -10.48
N ILE A 80 -7.72 -4.39 -10.81
CA ILE A 80 -8.78 -3.45 -11.23
C ILE A 80 -9.16 -3.55 -12.73
N MET A 81 -8.29 -4.05 -13.60
CA MET A 81 -8.58 -4.14 -15.04
C MET A 81 -9.94 -4.81 -15.40
N PRO A 82 -10.37 -5.91 -14.77
CA PRO A 82 -11.71 -6.47 -14.98
C PRO A 82 -12.83 -5.46 -14.69
N HIS A 83 -12.72 -4.72 -13.58
CA HIS A 83 -13.70 -3.71 -13.20
C HIS A 83 -13.75 -2.56 -14.22
N LEU A 84 -12.59 -2.07 -14.66
CA LEU A 84 -12.51 -1.04 -15.71
C LEU A 84 -13.15 -1.50 -17.03
N GLN A 85 -12.98 -2.77 -17.40
CA GLN A 85 -13.62 -3.35 -18.58
C GLN A 85 -15.15 -3.41 -18.43
N GLU A 86 -15.64 -3.83 -17.28
CA GLU A 86 -17.08 -3.85 -17.01
C GLU A 86 -17.68 -2.45 -17.04
N LEU A 87 -16.96 -1.48 -16.47
CA LEU A 87 -17.35 -0.08 -16.47
C LEU A 87 -17.37 0.53 -17.88
N GLU A 88 -16.36 0.26 -18.72
CA GLU A 88 -16.37 0.65 -20.15
C GLU A 88 -17.55 0.01 -20.89
N LYS A 89 -17.85 -1.26 -20.62
CA LYS A 89 -18.99 -1.95 -21.24
C LYS A 89 -20.33 -1.34 -20.82
N GLU A 90 -20.47 -0.99 -19.54
CA GLU A 90 -21.70 -0.39 -19.00
C GLU A 90 -21.91 1.04 -19.49
N LEU A 91 -20.84 1.83 -19.57
CA LEU A 91 -20.90 3.25 -19.95
C LEU A 91 -20.74 3.49 -21.46
N GLY A 92 -20.35 2.48 -22.23
CA GLY A 92 -20.41 2.42 -23.69
C GLY A 92 -19.94 3.68 -24.42
N ASP A 93 -20.90 4.51 -24.83
CA ASP A 93 -20.66 5.73 -25.62
C ASP A 93 -20.08 6.89 -24.82
N VAL A 94 -20.07 6.81 -23.50
CA VAL A 94 -19.63 7.90 -22.61
C VAL A 94 -18.20 7.71 -22.12
N PHE A 95 -17.70 6.48 -22.02
CA PHE A 95 -16.43 6.17 -21.36
C PHE A 95 -15.50 5.35 -22.25
N LYS A 96 -14.19 5.62 -22.15
CA LYS A 96 -13.16 4.82 -22.80
C LYS A 96 -11.95 4.63 -21.88
N VAL A 97 -11.47 3.40 -21.78
CA VAL A 97 -10.26 3.04 -21.03
C VAL A 97 -9.11 2.79 -21.99
N LEU A 98 -7.96 3.40 -21.71
CA LEU A 98 -6.69 3.14 -22.36
C LEU A 98 -5.68 2.78 -21.28
N ILE A 99 -5.20 1.53 -21.31
CA ILE A 99 -4.09 1.11 -20.44
C ILE A 99 -2.78 1.60 -21.08
N VAL A 100 -1.95 2.28 -20.31
CA VAL A 100 -0.70 2.88 -20.78
C VAL A 100 0.48 2.27 -20.04
N THR A 101 1.49 1.83 -20.76
CA THR A 101 2.72 1.30 -20.15
C THR A 101 3.97 1.66 -20.95
N TYR A 102 5.05 1.94 -20.23
CA TYR A 102 6.38 2.14 -20.81
C TYR A 102 7.03 0.81 -21.25
N GLN A 103 6.46 -0.34 -20.87
CA GLN A 103 7.06 -1.64 -21.14
C GLN A 103 6.89 -2.07 -22.59
N ASP A 104 7.84 -2.86 -23.09
CA ASP A 104 7.87 -3.31 -24.48
C ASP A 104 6.83 -4.39 -24.80
N LYS A 105 6.53 -4.53 -26.09
CA LYS A 105 5.52 -5.47 -26.61
C LYS A 105 5.78 -6.90 -26.18
N ARG A 106 7.03 -7.36 -26.20
CA ARG A 106 7.35 -8.75 -25.88
C ARG A 106 7.06 -9.02 -24.41
N THR A 107 7.51 -8.13 -23.53
CA THR A 107 7.23 -8.20 -22.09
C THR A 107 5.72 -8.26 -21.84
N MET A 108 4.97 -7.39 -22.50
CA MET A 108 3.52 -7.31 -22.32
C MET A 108 2.75 -8.51 -22.89
N VAL A 109 3.13 -9.01 -24.07
CA VAL A 109 2.57 -10.24 -24.65
C VAL A 109 2.80 -11.44 -23.73
N ASP A 110 4.04 -11.60 -23.22
CA ASP A 110 4.37 -12.68 -22.30
C ASP A 110 3.59 -12.56 -20.98
N PHE A 111 3.42 -11.34 -20.48
CA PHE A 111 2.65 -11.06 -19.27
C PHE A 111 1.19 -11.49 -19.42
N PHE A 112 0.46 -11.01 -20.43
CA PHE A 112 -0.95 -11.38 -20.65
C PHE A 112 -1.10 -12.87 -20.98
N LYS A 113 -0.09 -13.49 -21.61
CA LYS A 113 -0.08 -14.94 -21.86
C LYS A 113 0.09 -15.75 -20.57
N LYS A 114 0.75 -15.24 -19.53
CA LYS A 114 1.00 -15.97 -18.28
C LYS A 114 0.04 -15.62 -17.15
N ASN A 115 -0.53 -14.42 -17.15
CA ASN A 115 -1.42 -13.96 -16.10
C ASN A 115 -2.76 -14.73 -16.15
N LYS A 116 -3.01 -15.59 -15.16
CA LYS A 116 -4.23 -16.40 -15.08
C LYS A 116 -5.47 -15.56 -14.75
N TYR A 117 -5.34 -14.61 -13.83
CA TYR A 117 -6.43 -13.76 -13.37
C TYR A 117 -7.07 -12.96 -14.51
N LEU A 118 -6.25 -12.28 -15.32
CA LEU A 118 -6.75 -11.48 -16.45
C LEU A 118 -7.38 -12.35 -17.56
N LYS A 119 -6.93 -13.59 -17.73
CA LYS A 119 -7.52 -14.54 -18.67
C LYS A 119 -8.86 -15.07 -18.20
N GLU A 120 -8.96 -15.41 -16.92
CA GLU A 120 -10.19 -15.87 -16.29
C GLU A 120 -11.31 -14.82 -16.42
N HIS A 121 -10.95 -13.54 -16.20
CA HIS A 121 -11.85 -12.40 -16.38
C HIS A 121 -11.97 -11.91 -17.83
N LYS A 122 -11.32 -12.60 -18.79
CA LYS A 122 -11.38 -12.29 -20.24
C LYS A 122 -11.10 -10.81 -20.53
N VAL A 123 -10.14 -10.20 -19.84
CA VAL A 123 -9.80 -8.79 -20.04
C VAL A 123 -9.26 -8.58 -21.46
N ASN A 124 -9.80 -7.59 -22.16
CA ASN A 124 -9.45 -7.16 -23.51
C ASN A 124 -9.52 -5.64 -23.69
N LEU A 125 -9.02 -4.90 -22.70
CA LEU A 125 -8.83 -3.46 -22.80
C LEU A 125 -7.71 -3.10 -23.80
N PRO A 126 -7.79 -1.94 -24.49
CA PRO A 126 -6.70 -1.41 -25.28
C PRO A 126 -5.45 -1.17 -24.44
N VAL A 127 -4.29 -1.61 -24.95
CA VAL A 127 -3.01 -1.41 -24.26
C VAL A 127 -2.01 -0.71 -25.18
N ILE A 128 -1.67 0.52 -24.80
CA ILE A 128 -0.59 1.31 -25.37
C ILE A 128 0.71 0.89 -24.69
N TYR A 129 1.69 0.43 -25.46
CA TYR A 129 2.98 -0.07 -24.96
C TYR A 129 4.14 0.80 -25.47
N ASN A 130 5.34 0.65 -24.89
CA ASN A 130 6.51 1.49 -25.22
C ASN A 130 6.20 3.00 -25.14
N ASP A 131 5.31 3.42 -24.24
CA ASP A 131 4.96 4.83 -24.11
C ASP A 131 5.88 5.54 -23.11
N ASP A 132 6.70 6.44 -23.63
CA ASP A 132 7.40 7.47 -22.86
C ASP A 132 6.76 8.86 -23.00
N TYR A 133 5.90 9.04 -24.01
CA TYR A 133 5.30 10.34 -24.30
C TYR A 133 4.20 10.71 -23.30
N LEU A 134 3.16 9.87 -23.14
CA LEU A 134 2.09 10.13 -22.17
C LEU A 134 2.65 10.08 -20.75
N LYS A 135 3.61 9.19 -20.47
CA LYS A 135 4.34 9.20 -19.19
C LYS A 135 5.06 10.52 -18.93
N GLY A 136 5.65 11.14 -19.96
CA GLY A 136 6.27 12.47 -19.85
C GLY A 136 5.27 13.62 -19.68
N LEU A 137 4.04 13.47 -20.18
CA LEU A 137 2.95 14.43 -19.95
C LEU A 137 2.35 14.30 -18.54
N PHE A 138 2.38 13.11 -17.95
CA PHE A 138 1.85 12.83 -16.62
C PHE A 138 2.92 12.14 -15.75
N PRO A 139 3.97 12.85 -15.32
CA PRO A 139 5.03 12.25 -14.52
C PRO A 139 4.48 11.65 -13.22
N HIS A 140 4.81 10.39 -12.95
CA HIS A 140 4.41 9.67 -11.75
C HIS A 140 5.56 8.75 -11.30
N HIS A 141 5.66 8.53 -10.00
CA HIS A 141 6.64 7.65 -9.38
C HIS A 141 6.00 6.32 -8.96
N THR A 142 4.74 6.36 -8.55
CA THR A 142 3.97 5.21 -8.09
C THR A 142 2.76 4.97 -8.98
N ILE A 143 2.41 3.70 -9.14
CA ILE A 143 1.19 3.24 -9.80
C ILE A 143 0.35 2.43 -8.80
N PRO A 144 -1.00 2.41 -8.90
CA PRO A 144 -1.83 2.98 -9.98
C PRO A 144 -1.76 4.51 -10.10
N HIS A 145 -1.90 5.03 -11.33
CA HIS A 145 -2.00 6.45 -11.63
C HIS A 145 -3.00 6.63 -12.76
N SER A 146 -4.06 7.41 -12.51
CA SER A 146 -5.22 7.49 -13.39
C SER A 146 -5.46 8.94 -13.82
N VAL A 147 -5.56 9.16 -15.12
CA VAL A 147 -5.85 10.49 -15.69
C VAL A 147 -7.17 10.45 -16.42
N LEU A 148 -8.08 11.36 -16.06
CA LEU A 148 -9.34 11.56 -16.78
C LEU A 148 -9.20 12.73 -17.74
N LEU A 149 -9.48 12.47 -19.01
CA LEU A 149 -9.53 13.48 -20.06
C LEU A 149 -10.98 13.63 -20.53
N TYR A 150 -11.41 14.86 -20.79
CA TYR A 150 -12.70 15.13 -21.42
C TYR A 150 -12.62 16.42 -22.23
N LYS A 151 -13.14 16.38 -23.47
CA LYS A 151 -13.16 17.54 -24.38
C LYS A 151 -11.79 18.21 -24.54
N GLY A 152 -10.75 17.39 -24.75
CA GLY A 152 -9.38 17.85 -24.98
C GLY A 152 -8.69 18.46 -23.75
N LYS A 153 -9.24 18.28 -22.54
CA LYS A 153 -8.65 18.79 -21.29
C LYS A 153 -8.33 17.70 -20.30
N VAL A 154 -7.33 17.95 -19.48
CA VAL A 154 -7.04 17.16 -18.27
C VAL A 154 -8.05 17.54 -17.20
N GLN A 155 -8.89 16.61 -16.79
CA GLN A 155 -9.97 16.83 -15.82
C GLN A 155 -9.61 16.34 -14.43
N ALA A 156 -8.86 15.25 -14.34
CA ALA A 156 -8.35 14.75 -13.08
C ALA A 156 -7.04 14.00 -13.29
N ILE A 157 -6.16 14.10 -12.30
CA ILE A 157 -4.98 13.26 -12.10
C ILE A 157 -5.15 12.66 -10.72
N THR A 158 -5.53 11.39 -10.63
CA THR A 158 -6.09 10.81 -9.41
C THR A 158 -5.70 9.34 -9.23
N ARG A 159 -6.27 8.71 -8.21
CA ARG A 159 -6.10 7.28 -7.90
C ARG A 159 -7.28 6.48 -8.43
N ASP A 160 -7.08 5.18 -8.49
CA ASP A 160 -7.98 4.24 -9.14
C ASP A 160 -9.35 4.11 -8.45
N GLY A 161 -9.45 4.33 -7.14
CA GLY A 161 -10.74 4.29 -6.42
C GLY A 161 -11.71 5.41 -6.81
N PHE A 162 -11.21 6.51 -7.37
CA PHE A 162 -12.04 7.61 -7.89
C PHE A 162 -12.53 7.38 -9.33
N VAL A 163 -12.02 6.35 -10.01
CA VAL A 163 -12.47 5.95 -11.34
C VAL A 163 -13.67 5.01 -11.20
N ASN A 164 -14.84 5.60 -10.99
CA ASN A 164 -16.09 4.88 -10.79
C ASN A 164 -17.23 5.48 -11.62
N LYS A 165 -18.35 4.74 -11.71
CA LYS A 165 -19.51 5.11 -12.52
C LYS A 165 -20.05 6.50 -12.21
N GLU A 166 -20.17 6.85 -10.93
CA GLU A 166 -20.71 8.12 -10.49
C GLU A 166 -19.85 9.29 -10.99
N ASN A 167 -18.54 9.23 -10.74
CA ASN A 167 -17.60 10.28 -11.14
C ASN A 167 -17.51 10.43 -12.66
N ILE A 168 -17.54 9.31 -13.42
CA ILE A 168 -17.50 9.37 -14.88
C ILE A 168 -18.76 10.02 -15.44
N LEU A 169 -19.94 9.63 -14.95
CA LEU A 169 -21.21 10.22 -15.40
C LEU A 169 -21.30 11.70 -15.03
N LYS A 170 -20.85 12.07 -13.82
CA LYS A 170 -20.80 13.46 -13.37
C LYS A 170 -19.87 14.30 -14.23
N LEU A 171 -18.66 13.82 -14.53
CA LEU A 171 -17.73 14.52 -15.41
C LEU A 171 -18.35 14.70 -16.81
N HIS A 172 -18.99 13.67 -17.35
CA HIS A 172 -19.63 13.75 -18.66
C HIS A 172 -20.82 14.73 -18.69
N SER A 173 -21.66 14.75 -17.65
CA SER A 173 -22.82 15.64 -17.57
C SER A 173 -22.43 17.10 -17.33
N ASP A 174 -21.52 17.32 -16.38
CA ASP A 174 -21.21 18.67 -15.88
C ASP A 174 -20.08 19.32 -16.70
N GLY A 175 -19.34 18.51 -17.47
CA GLY A 175 -18.20 18.94 -18.28
C GLY A 175 -16.90 19.14 -17.51
N GLN A 176 -16.94 19.03 -16.19
CA GLN A 176 -15.81 19.13 -15.29
C GLN A 176 -16.05 18.33 -14.01
N ILE A 177 -14.97 17.97 -13.32
CA ILE A 177 -15.04 17.31 -12.02
C ILE A 177 -13.90 17.77 -11.14
N THR A 178 -14.07 17.68 -9.82
CA THR A 178 -13.00 17.86 -8.85
C THR A 178 -12.83 16.54 -8.11
N LEU A 179 -11.65 15.93 -8.26
CA LEU A 179 -11.25 14.71 -7.57
C LEU A 179 -9.91 14.97 -6.87
N PRO A 180 -9.59 14.23 -5.80
CA PRO A 180 -8.31 14.34 -5.12
C PRO A 180 -7.13 14.13 -6.08
N LEU A 181 -6.23 15.10 -6.07
CA LEU A 181 -5.02 15.14 -6.85
C LEU A 181 -4.02 14.10 -6.32
N LYS A 182 -3.63 13.18 -7.20
CA LYS A 182 -2.46 12.32 -6.99
C LYS A 182 -1.21 13.03 -7.52
N ASP A 183 -0.46 13.64 -6.63
CA ASP A 183 0.87 14.17 -6.91
C ASP A 183 1.93 13.41 -6.11
N ASP A 184 2.72 12.60 -6.80
CA ASP A 184 3.78 11.77 -6.21
C ASP A 184 5.01 12.59 -5.79
N TYR A 185 5.10 13.83 -6.24
CA TYR A 185 6.20 14.74 -5.97
C TYR A 185 5.82 15.87 -5.01
N GLY A 186 4.52 15.98 -4.72
CA GLY A 186 3.95 16.89 -3.74
C GLY A 186 4.51 16.63 -2.35
N LYS A 187 4.80 17.71 -1.62
CA LYS A 187 5.35 17.65 -0.27
C LYS A 187 4.39 18.34 0.70
N GLY A 188 4.18 17.69 1.84
CA GLY A 188 3.42 18.28 2.92
C GLY A 188 4.19 19.42 3.60
N ASP A 189 3.51 20.53 3.80
CA ASP A 189 3.98 21.68 4.59
C ASP A 189 2.74 22.36 5.19
N MET A 190 2.30 21.89 6.35
CA MET A 190 1.11 22.43 7.01
C MET A 190 1.43 23.72 7.73
N LEU A 191 2.63 23.84 8.30
CA LEU A 191 3.10 25.09 8.90
C LEU A 191 3.03 26.27 7.91
N ALA A 192 3.55 26.13 6.69
CA ALA A 192 3.50 27.21 5.70
C ALA A 192 2.06 27.59 5.29
N LYS A 193 1.11 26.64 5.35
CA LYS A 193 -0.30 26.91 5.06
C LYS A 193 -0.98 27.71 6.19
N LEU A 194 -0.55 27.51 7.43
CA LEU A 194 -1.13 28.15 8.62
C LEU A 194 -0.46 29.49 8.96
N ASP A 195 0.87 29.59 8.84
CA ASP A 195 1.61 30.78 9.21
C ASP A 195 1.83 31.72 8.02
N ARG A 196 0.93 32.70 7.87
CA ARG A 196 0.99 33.73 6.82
C ARG A 196 1.96 34.88 7.11
N GLY A 197 2.69 34.86 8.22
CA GLY A 197 3.63 35.94 8.51
C GLY A 197 4.77 35.49 9.39
N ASN A 198 5.99 35.46 8.83
CA ASN A 198 7.31 35.22 9.45
C ASN A 198 7.39 35.38 10.98
N ARG A 199 6.73 34.50 11.74
CA ARG A 199 6.86 34.45 13.20
C ARG A 199 7.86 33.36 13.50
N GLU A 200 8.76 33.65 14.44
CA GLU A 200 9.75 32.68 14.85
C GLU A 200 9.07 31.56 15.66
N LEU A 201 8.78 30.42 15.00
CA LEU A 201 8.23 29.24 15.66
C LEU A 201 9.24 28.73 16.71
N LYS A 202 8.81 28.59 17.96
CA LYS A 202 9.63 28.02 19.03
C LYS A 202 9.39 26.52 19.22
N ALA A 203 8.14 26.09 19.14
CA ALA A 203 7.70 24.71 19.13
C ALA A 203 6.20 24.69 18.74
N GLY A 204 5.69 23.55 18.29
CA GLY A 204 4.27 23.42 17.98
C GLY A 204 3.89 22.02 17.51
N VAL A 205 2.60 21.74 17.57
CA VAL A 205 1.98 20.51 17.05
C VAL A 205 0.80 20.92 16.17
N ILE A 206 0.69 20.30 15.01
CA ILE A 206 -0.36 20.53 14.03
C ILE A 206 -0.96 19.16 13.68
N PHE A 207 -2.27 19.02 13.93
CA PHE A 207 -3.08 17.94 13.39
C PHE A 207 -3.95 18.47 12.26
N SER A 208 -4.08 17.68 11.21
CA SER A 208 -4.98 17.96 10.09
C SER A 208 -5.52 16.65 9.52
N GLY A 209 -6.54 16.76 8.68
CA GLY A 209 -7.02 15.64 7.87
C GLY A 209 -6.15 15.42 6.62
N TYR A 210 -6.78 14.85 5.60
CA TYR A 210 -6.19 14.66 4.28
C TYR A 210 -5.59 15.97 3.72
N GLN A 211 -4.38 15.87 3.19
CA GLN A 211 -3.65 16.94 2.52
C GLN A 211 -3.69 16.72 1.02
N GLU A 212 -4.48 17.53 0.33
CA GLU A 212 -4.61 17.53 -1.13
C GLU A 212 -3.24 17.71 -1.81
N GLY A 213 -2.98 16.88 -2.84
CA GLY A 213 -1.72 16.92 -3.60
C GLY A 213 -0.48 16.48 -2.81
N VAL A 214 -0.64 15.70 -1.75
CA VAL A 214 0.47 15.14 -0.97
C VAL A 214 0.31 13.62 -0.93
N ASP A 215 1.36 12.85 -1.25
CA ASP A 215 1.30 11.40 -1.13
C ASP A 215 1.39 10.95 0.34
N TYR A 216 1.05 9.68 0.60
CA TYR A 216 1.29 9.06 1.89
C TYR A 216 2.76 9.18 2.26
N GLN A 217 3.01 9.72 3.46
CA GLN A 217 4.34 9.78 4.04
C GLN A 217 4.33 9.03 5.37
N PRO A 218 5.17 8.00 5.57
CA PRO A 218 5.35 7.40 6.88
C PRO A 218 6.01 8.39 7.84
N TRP A 219 6.06 8.03 9.13
CA TRP A 219 6.73 8.84 10.14
C TRP A 219 8.16 9.19 9.75
N LYS A 220 8.42 10.50 9.67
CA LYS A 220 9.74 11.06 9.37
C LYS A 220 10.15 12.01 10.49
N PHE A 221 11.30 11.72 11.11
CA PHE A 221 11.87 12.55 12.17
C PHE A 221 13.19 13.12 11.67
N GLU A 222 13.25 14.43 11.49
CA GLU A 222 14.39 15.08 10.84
C GLU A 222 14.60 16.51 11.33
N LYS A 223 15.72 17.12 10.95
CA LYS A 223 15.91 18.55 11.18
C LYS A 223 15.29 19.31 10.02
N ASP A 224 14.37 20.21 10.35
CA ASP A 224 13.75 21.10 9.38
C ASP A 224 14.74 22.20 8.97
N SER A 225 14.96 22.36 7.67
CA SER A 225 15.94 23.31 7.15
C SER A 225 15.48 24.77 7.23
N LEU A 226 14.17 25.01 7.29
CA LEU A 226 13.59 26.36 7.32
C LEU A 226 13.59 26.94 8.73
N THR A 227 13.09 26.17 9.71
CA THR A 227 12.98 26.58 11.11
C THR A 227 14.20 26.21 11.94
N GLY A 228 15.01 25.25 11.49
CA GLY A 228 16.11 24.68 12.27
C GLY A 228 15.67 23.75 13.40
N LEU A 229 14.37 23.58 13.62
CA LEU A 229 13.77 22.71 14.64
C LEU A 229 13.81 21.25 14.21
N HIS A 230 13.59 20.35 15.17
CA HIS A 230 13.37 18.95 14.87
C HIS A 230 11.90 18.74 14.47
N LYS A 231 11.66 18.38 13.20
CA LYS A 231 10.34 18.11 12.65
C LYS A 231 10.04 16.61 12.71
N SER A 232 8.92 16.26 13.33
CA SER A 232 8.29 14.95 13.20
C SER A 232 7.06 15.10 12.32
N SER A 233 6.95 14.35 11.21
CA SER A 233 5.81 14.46 10.31
C SER A 233 5.28 13.13 9.80
N LEU A 234 3.99 13.15 9.45
CA LEU A 234 3.22 12.09 8.81
C LEU A 234 2.18 12.76 7.91
N TYR A 235 1.94 12.23 6.71
CA TYR A 235 0.88 12.74 5.83
C TYR A 235 0.02 11.62 5.29
N ASN A 236 -1.29 11.90 5.20
CA ASN A 236 -2.28 11.08 4.52
C ASN A 236 -2.27 9.61 4.94
N ALA A 237 -2.09 9.35 6.23
CA ALA A 237 -2.06 8.00 6.79
C ALA A 237 -3.39 7.65 7.44
N GLY A 238 -3.78 6.37 7.40
CA GLY A 238 -4.85 5.86 8.26
C GLY A 238 -4.42 5.90 9.74
N MET A 239 -5.36 6.14 10.65
CA MET A 239 -5.07 6.26 12.08
C MET A 239 -4.44 4.99 12.65
N TYR A 240 -4.93 3.81 12.25
CA TYR A 240 -4.36 2.52 12.67
C TYR A 240 -2.87 2.40 12.32
N SER A 241 -2.51 2.64 11.06
CA SER A 241 -1.13 2.50 10.60
C SER A 241 -0.21 3.55 11.22
N ALA A 242 -0.72 4.76 11.46
CA ALA A 242 -0.01 5.81 12.18
C ALA A 242 0.34 5.37 13.62
N LEU A 243 -0.64 4.86 14.38
CA LEU A 243 -0.46 4.44 15.77
C LEU A 243 0.35 3.15 15.91
N LEU A 244 0.14 2.18 15.02
CA LEU A 244 0.91 0.93 14.96
C LEU A 244 2.41 1.23 14.75
N SER A 245 2.73 2.10 13.79
CA SER A 245 4.12 2.43 13.46
C SER A 245 4.81 3.26 14.55
N LEU A 246 4.07 4.14 15.27
CA LEU A 246 4.57 4.78 16.49
C LEU A 246 4.86 3.75 17.58
N SER A 247 3.94 2.81 17.82
CA SER A 247 4.08 1.78 18.85
C SER A 247 5.29 0.88 18.59
N ALA A 248 5.50 0.50 17.32
CA ALA A 248 6.70 -0.23 16.89
C ALA A 248 7.98 0.59 17.09
N LYS A 249 7.97 1.87 16.69
CA LYS A 249 9.14 2.76 16.81
C LYS A 249 9.48 3.09 18.27
N ALA A 250 8.47 3.18 19.14
CA ALA A 250 8.62 3.33 20.58
C ALA A 250 9.16 2.06 21.27
N GLY A 251 9.22 0.93 20.57
CA GLY A 251 9.68 -0.35 21.11
C GLY A 251 8.67 -1.01 22.05
N LEU A 252 7.38 -0.69 21.91
CA LEU A 252 6.32 -1.26 22.75
C LEU A 252 5.91 -2.66 22.29
N LEU A 253 5.98 -2.92 20.98
CA LEU A 253 5.59 -4.20 20.38
C LEU A 253 6.75 -5.19 20.40
N ASN A 254 6.42 -6.47 20.55
CA ASN A 254 7.39 -7.54 20.36
C ASN A 254 8.03 -7.43 18.96
N PRO A 255 9.35 -7.61 18.80
CA PRO A 255 10.00 -7.60 17.48
C PRO A 255 9.44 -8.63 16.49
N ARG A 256 8.71 -9.64 16.97
CA ARG A 256 8.02 -10.67 16.19
C ARG A 256 6.53 -10.39 16.01
N PHE A 257 6.03 -9.25 16.45
CA PHE A 257 4.64 -8.86 16.27
C PHE A 257 4.36 -8.67 14.78
N VAL A 258 3.49 -9.53 14.23
CA VAL A 258 2.98 -9.37 12.86
C VAL A 258 1.70 -8.55 12.93
N PRO A 259 1.60 -7.42 12.22
CA PRO A 259 0.40 -6.59 12.24
C PRO A 259 -0.74 -7.28 11.49
N ARG A 260 -1.78 -7.63 12.23
CA ARG A 260 -3.03 -8.23 11.73
C ARG A 260 -4.18 -7.58 12.47
N LEU A 261 -5.31 -7.37 11.79
CA LEU A 261 -6.49 -6.76 12.40
C LEU A 261 -7.07 -7.60 13.54
N ASP A 262 -6.91 -8.93 13.50
CA ASP A 262 -7.26 -9.83 14.61
C ASP A 262 -6.44 -9.54 15.89
N ARG A 263 -5.25 -8.95 15.74
CA ARG A 263 -4.37 -8.54 16.86
C ARG A 263 -4.55 -7.07 17.24
N VAL A 264 -5.67 -6.47 16.86
CA VAL A 264 -6.07 -5.15 17.35
C VAL A 264 -7.27 -5.31 18.26
N ASP A 265 -7.16 -4.77 19.47
CA ASP A 265 -8.27 -4.64 20.39
C ASP A 265 -8.84 -3.23 20.30
N TRP A 266 -9.94 -3.13 19.55
CA TRP A 266 -10.66 -1.88 19.31
C TRP A 266 -11.52 -1.52 20.52
N LYS A 267 -11.08 -0.55 21.31
CA LYS A 267 -11.86 0.08 22.38
C LYS A 267 -12.33 1.46 21.95
N VAL A 268 -12.98 1.49 20.79
CA VAL A 268 -13.45 2.72 20.12
C VAL A 268 -14.92 2.56 19.76
N LYS A 269 -15.65 3.67 19.64
CA LYS A 269 -17.08 3.65 19.29
C LYS A 269 -17.33 3.11 17.87
N ASP A 270 -16.43 3.43 16.95
CA ASP A 270 -16.49 3.02 15.55
C ASP A 270 -15.07 2.76 15.00
N SER A 271 -14.73 1.49 14.77
CA SER A 271 -13.41 1.10 14.26
C SER A 271 -13.20 1.49 12.80
N THR A 272 -14.26 1.74 12.04
CA THR A 272 -14.17 2.12 10.61
C THR A 272 -13.60 3.51 10.39
N ARG A 273 -13.47 4.31 11.46
CA ARG A 273 -12.74 5.59 11.47
C ARG A 273 -11.23 5.42 11.59
N TYR A 274 -10.76 4.23 11.97
CA TYR A 274 -9.34 3.97 12.26
C TYR A 274 -8.65 3.20 11.15
N ASP A 275 -9.38 2.32 10.49
CA ASP A 275 -8.90 1.57 9.33
C ASP A 275 -10.05 1.26 8.37
N ASN A 276 -9.70 1.02 7.10
CA ASN A 276 -10.66 0.63 6.10
C ASN A 276 -10.77 -0.89 6.00
N PHE A 277 -11.91 -1.43 6.41
CA PHE A 277 -12.22 -2.86 6.30
C PHE A 277 -12.82 -3.24 4.94
N SER A 278 -12.93 -2.28 4.02
CA SER A 278 -13.43 -2.46 2.65
C SER A 278 -12.44 -1.88 1.63
N ALA A 279 -12.66 -2.15 0.35
CA ALA A 279 -11.96 -1.46 -0.75
C ALA A 279 -12.90 -0.40 -1.37
N PRO A 280 -12.39 0.69 -1.96
CA PRO A 280 -10.97 1.05 -2.10
C PRO A 280 -10.45 1.97 -0.97
N ASN A 281 -9.15 1.87 -0.66
CA ASN A 281 -8.56 2.55 0.51
C ASN A 281 -8.29 4.05 0.29
N ASP A 282 -7.94 4.43 -0.92
CA ASP A 282 -7.68 5.81 -1.32
C ASP A 282 -8.89 6.74 -1.15
N VAL A 283 -10.11 6.25 -1.47
CA VAL A 283 -11.35 7.00 -1.26
C VAL A 283 -11.61 7.23 0.23
N TRP A 284 -11.48 6.18 1.04
CA TRP A 284 -11.67 6.27 2.49
C TRP A 284 -10.69 7.25 3.15
N LEU A 285 -9.43 7.28 2.70
CA LEU A 285 -8.39 8.16 3.23
C LEU A 285 -8.72 9.65 3.07
N VAL A 286 -9.49 10.07 2.06
CA VAL A 286 -9.83 11.49 1.89
C VAL A 286 -10.60 12.04 3.09
N GLU A 287 -11.45 11.22 3.69
CA GLU A 287 -12.27 11.61 4.84
C GLU A 287 -11.62 11.24 6.18
N HIS A 288 -10.79 10.20 6.20
CA HIS A 288 -10.31 9.58 7.45
C HIS A 288 -8.81 9.69 7.70
N ALA A 289 -8.03 10.15 6.72
CA ALA A 289 -6.59 10.24 6.92
C ALA A 289 -6.22 11.29 7.96
N VAL A 290 -5.17 11.00 8.72
CA VAL A 290 -4.52 11.94 9.62
C VAL A 290 -3.20 12.41 9.01
N SER A 291 -2.98 13.71 9.12
CA SER A 291 -1.69 14.36 8.86
C SER A 291 -1.23 15.07 10.12
N TYR A 292 0.08 15.01 10.36
CA TYR A 292 0.69 15.47 11.58
C TYR A 292 2.01 16.17 11.32
N GLU A 293 2.24 17.28 12.00
CA GLU A 293 3.54 17.91 12.12
C GLU A 293 3.80 18.31 13.57
N ARG A 294 5.00 18.03 14.06
CA ARG A 294 5.50 18.53 15.33
C ARG A 294 6.87 19.12 15.17
N TYR A 295 7.09 20.23 15.87
CA TYR A 295 8.33 20.99 15.86
C TYR A 295 8.87 21.07 17.29
N ASP A 296 10.02 20.46 17.53
CA ASP A 296 10.70 20.44 18.81
C ASP A 296 12.04 21.19 18.74
N GLN A 297 12.38 21.94 19.80
CA GLN A 297 13.75 22.47 19.96
C GLN A 297 14.76 21.39 20.32
N LYS A 298 14.29 20.36 21.04
CA LYS A 298 15.13 19.29 21.55
C LYS A 298 15.08 18.08 20.62
N ILE A 299 16.24 17.67 20.13
CA ILE A 299 16.39 16.40 19.42
C ILE A 299 16.47 15.26 20.43
N ARG A 300 15.78 14.16 20.15
CA ARG A 300 15.69 12.97 21.01
C ARG A 300 15.88 11.72 20.16
N ALA A 301 16.07 10.57 20.80
CA ALA A 301 16.00 9.29 20.10
C ALA A 301 14.58 9.05 19.56
N ASP A 302 14.49 8.42 18.38
CA ASP A 302 13.22 8.10 17.71
C ASP A 302 12.19 7.43 18.62
N SER A 303 12.62 6.50 19.48
CA SER A 303 11.71 5.79 20.39
C SER A 303 11.08 6.71 21.43
N ILE A 304 11.86 7.67 21.95
CA ILE A 304 11.37 8.68 22.90
C ILE A 304 10.50 9.70 22.18
N GLN A 305 10.86 10.09 20.96
CA GLN A 305 10.05 11.00 20.15
C GLN A 305 8.69 10.37 19.81
N ALA A 306 8.66 9.07 19.48
CA ALA A 306 7.42 8.35 19.23
C ALA A 306 6.49 8.33 20.45
N LEU A 307 7.02 8.11 21.66
CA LEU A 307 6.23 8.17 22.91
C LEU A 307 5.62 9.56 23.15
N ILE A 308 6.35 10.63 22.84
CA ILE A 308 5.84 12.00 22.94
C ILE A 308 4.70 12.22 21.95
N ILE A 309 4.87 11.78 20.70
CA ILE A 309 3.82 11.90 19.69
C ILE A 309 2.59 11.10 20.08
N MET A 310 2.74 9.90 20.67
CA MET A 310 1.61 9.13 21.19
C MET A 310 0.83 9.89 22.27
N ASP A 311 1.52 10.63 23.16
CA ASP A 311 0.88 11.52 24.14
C ASP A 311 0.17 12.70 23.46
N ASP A 312 0.67 13.20 22.34
CA ASP A 312 -0.04 14.20 21.53
C ASP A 312 -1.36 13.63 20.94
N PHE A 313 -1.37 12.38 20.44
CA PHE A 313 -2.63 11.72 20.00
C PHE A 313 -3.61 11.54 21.16
N GLU A 314 -3.13 11.15 22.35
CA GLU A 314 -3.98 10.99 23.53
C GLU A 314 -4.59 12.33 23.95
N ARG A 315 -3.76 13.38 24.08
CA ARG A 315 -4.18 14.69 24.63
C ARG A 315 -4.92 15.59 23.65
N LEU A 316 -4.53 15.57 22.38
CA LEU A 316 -5.05 16.51 21.38
C LEU A 316 -6.07 15.86 20.45
N TYR A 317 -6.02 14.54 20.30
CA TYR A 317 -6.92 13.79 19.41
C TYR A 317 -7.87 12.85 20.18
N GLY A 318 -7.67 12.64 21.49
CA GLY A 318 -8.52 11.78 22.32
C GLY A 318 -8.35 10.29 22.04
N VAL A 319 -7.19 9.89 21.50
CA VAL A 319 -6.92 8.50 21.12
C VAL A 319 -5.63 8.01 21.76
N LYS A 320 -5.76 6.95 22.54
CA LYS A 320 -4.65 6.26 23.17
C LYS A 320 -4.30 4.99 22.40
N VAL A 321 -3.00 4.73 22.24
CA VAL A 321 -2.50 3.44 21.76
C VAL A 321 -1.57 2.82 22.79
N GLY A 322 -1.70 1.51 22.98
CA GLY A 322 -0.84 0.73 23.87
C GLY A 322 -0.77 -0.73 23.46
N VAL A 323 -0.16 -1.53 24.32
CA VAL A 323 -0.04 -2.98 24.13
C VAL A 323 -0.77 -3.69 25.25
N GLY A 324 -1.59 -4.66 24.88
CA GLY A 324 -2.36 -5.48 25.80
C GLY A 324 -2.21 -6.96 25.47
N SER A 325 -3.02 -7.78 26.13
CA SER A 325 -3.13 -9.20 25.80
C SER A 325 -4.59 -9.60 25.68
N LYS A 326 -4.88 -10.46 24.71
CA LYS A 326 -6.22 -10.98 24.42
C LYS A 326 -6.18 -12.48 24.25
N ARG A 327 -7.16 -13.17 24.84
CA ARG A 327 -7.35 -14.61 24.68
C ARG A 327 -8.14 -14.88 23.40
N MET A 328 -7.59 -15.65 22.48
CA MET A 328 -8.26 -15.99 21.22
C MET A 328 -7.75 -17.31 20.62
N PRO A 329 -8.46 -17.89 19.64
CA PRO A 329 -7.95 -19.00 18.87
C PRO A 329 -6.64 -18.64 18.18
N CYS A 330 -5.64 -19.50 18.32
CA CYS A 330 -4.32 -19.36 17.70
C CYS A 330 -3.94 -20.67 17.02
N LEU A 331 -3.22 -20.58 15.89
CA LEU A 331 -2.50 -21.73 15.35
C LEU A 331 -1.23 -21.94 16.17
N VAL A 332 -1.26 -22.93 17.05
CA VAL A 332 -0.12 -23.27 17.91
C VAL A 332 0.71 -24.35 17.23
N LEU A 333 1.96 -24.03 16.88
CA LEU A 333 2.93 -25.01 16.41
C LEU A 333 3.49 -25.76 17.61
N LYS A 334 3.37 -27.08 17.60
CA LYS A 334 3.83 -27.99 18.66
C LYS A 334 4.68 -29.13 18.11
N SER A 335 5.51 -29.70 18.96
CA SER A 335 6.28 -30.90 18.63
C SER A 335 5.37 -32.13 18.52
N CYS A 336 5.63 -33.00 17.56
CA CYS A 336 5.00 -34.32 17.44
C CYS A 336 6.05 -35.37 17.03
N PRO A 337 5.77 -36.68 17.19
CA PRO A 337 6.60 -37.72 16.62
C PRO A 337 6.73 -37.52 15.09
N PRO A 338 7.95 -37.54 14.53
CA PRO A 338 8.14 -37.38 13.11
C PRO A 338 7.61 -38.58 12.32
N ILE A 339 7.09 -38.34 11.13
CA ILE A 339 6.71 -39.39 10.18
C ILE A 339 7.68 -39.43 9.00
N ASP A 340 7.80 -40.59 8.35
CA ASP A 340 8.60 -40.71 7.14
C ASP A 340 7.97 -39.88 6.00
N ASP A 341 8.82 -39.17 5.25
CA ASP A 341 8.40 -38.48 4.04
C ASP A 341 8.11 -39.51 2.93
N THR A 342 6.85 -39.90 2.83
CA THR A 342 6.36 -40.81 1.78
C THR A 342 5.97 -40.06 0.50
N THR A 343 6.10 -38.72 0.47
CA THR A 343 5.62 -37.89 -0.64
C THR A 343 6.69 -37.69 -1.72
N LYS A 344 6.53 -38.36 -2.85
CA LYS A 344 7.29 -38.09 -4.09
C LYS A 344 6.74 -36.83 -4.79
N ASP A 345 6.78 -35.67 -4.14
CA ASP A 345 6.23 -34.45 -4.74
C ASP A 345 7.30 -33.69 -5.56
N THR A 346 7.07 -33.59 -6.86
CA THR A 346 7.92 -32.90 -7.86
C THR A 346 7.60 -31.42 -8.01
N LYS A 347 6.64 -30.89 -7.24
CA LYS A 347 6.26 -29.48 -7.27
C LYS A 347 7.29 -28.58 -6.57
N SER A 348 7.30 -27.30 -6.96
CA SER A 348 8.07 -26.26 -6.30
C SER A 348 7.69 -26.16 -4.81
N LYS A 349 8.68 -26.26 -3.92
CA LYS A 349 8.52 -26.15 -2.46
C LYS A 349 9.21 -24.88 -1.96
N MET A 350 8.56 -24.14 -1.06
CA MET A 350 9.16 -23.01 -0.35
C MET A 350 10.03 -23.53 0.80
N THR A 351 11.17 -22.88 1.03
CA THR A 351 12.11 -23.25 2.11
C THR A 351 11.96 -22.28 3.28
N TYR A 352 11.84 -22.84 4.49
CA TYR A 352 11.76 -22.10 5.75
C TYR A 352 12.92 -22.51 6.66
N MET A 353 13.58 -21.53 7.26
CA MET A 353 14.73 -21.73 8.16
C MET A 353 14.26 -21.61 9.61
N GLY A 354 13.73 -22.70 10.17
CA GLY A 354 13.21 -22.78 11.53
C GLY A 354 11.71 -22.51 11.66
N THR A 355 11.13 -22.97 12.77
CA THR A 355 9.69 -22.85 13.06
C THR A 355 9.25 -21.42 13.28
N THR A 356 10.15 -20.56 13.74
CA THR A 356 9.85 -19.14 13.95
C THR A 356 9.63 -18.42 12.63
N VAL A 357 10.45 -18.69 11.61
CA VAL A 357 10.28 -18.13 10.26
C VAL A 357 8.98 -18.63 9.63
N LEU A 358 8.67 -19.92 9.81
CA LEU A 358 7.40 -20.47 9.37
C LEU A 358 6.22 -19.79 10.08
N ALA A 359 6.28 -19.61 11.40
CA ALA A 359 5.22 -18.97 12.18
C ALA A 359 4.97 -17.53 11.71
N SER A 360 6.02 -16.72 11.54
CA SER A 360 5.89 -15.35 11.02
C SER A 360 5.32 -15.32 9.60
N PHE A 361 5.68 -16.28 8.74
CA PHE A 361 5.11 -16.37 7.40
C PHE A 361 3.64 -16.75 7.43
N LEU A 362 3.26 -17.77 8.21
CA LEU A 362 1.87 -18.20 8.38
C LEU A 362 1.01 -17.09 8.99
N ASP A 363 1.58 -16.29 9.89
CA ASP A 363 0.96 -15.07 10.41
C ASP A 363 0.71 -14.05 9.29
N TYR A 364 1.74 -13.76 8.50
CA TYR A 364 1.72 -12.75 7.44
C TYR A 364 0.70 -13.05 6.33
N ILE A 365 0.60 -14.32 5.91
CA ILE A 365 -0.36 -14.71 4.86
C ILE A 365 -1.83 -14.68 5.34
N ASN A 366 -2.06 -14.50 6.63
CA ASN A 366 -3.37 -14.36 7.26
C ASN A 366 -4.38 -15.51 6.96
N LYS A 367 -3.89 -16.70 6.59
CA LYS A 367 -4.72 -17.86 6.21
C LYS A 367 -5.26 -18.65 7.42
N PHE A 368 -4.52 -18.64 8.52
CA PHE A 368 -4.88 -19.26 9.79
C PHE A 368 -4.97 -18.20 10.89
N PRO A 369 -5.58 -18.49 12.04
CA PRO A 369 -5.53 -17.59 13.20
C PRO A 369 -4.09 -17.22 13.60
N PRO A 370 -3.89 -16.21 14.47
CA PRO A 370 -2.59 -15.85 15.03
C PRO A 370 -1.72 -17.05 15.41
N VAL A 371 -0.47 -17.06 14.94
CA VAL A 371 0.42 -18.20 15.05
C VAL A 371 1.34 -18.03 16.25
N ILE A 372 1.45 -19.10 17.05
CA ILE A 372 2.35 -19.17 18.19
C ILE A 372 3.30 -20.34 17.97
N ASP A 373 4.60 -20.04 17.97
CA ASP A 373 5.65 -21.05 17.88
C ASP A 373 6.02 -21.54 19.29
N GLU A 374 5.43 -22.66 19.73
CA GLU A 374 5.85 -23.35 20.97
C GLU A 374 7.00 -24.35 20.71
N VAL A 375 7.35 -24.62 19.44
CA VAL A 375 8.43 -25.56 19.08
C VAL A 375 9.80 -24.90 19.21
N ASN A 376 9.94 -23.67 18.70
CA ASN A 376 11.19 -22.89 18.69
C ASN A 376 12.41 -23.70 18.21
N LYS A 377 12.26 -24.40 17.08
CA LYS A 377 13.26 -25.32 16.52
C LYS A 377 13.89 -24.75 15.26
N ASP A 378 15.23 -24.76 15.23
CA ASP A 378 16.01 -24.48 14.03
C ASP A 378 16.06 -25.73 13.14
N VAL A 379 15.21 -25.75 12.11
CA VAL A 379 15.08 -26.86 11.16
C VAL A 379 14.79 -26.30 9.77
N LYS A 380 15.49 -26.81 8.76
CA LYS A 380 15.23 -26.48 7.36
C LYS A 380 14.01 -27.26 6.87
N MET A 381 12.88 -26.58 6.72
CA MET A 381 11.63 -27.17 6.24
C MET A 381 11.42 -26.81 4.77
N ARG A 382 10.91 -27.75 3.98
CA ARG A 382 10.51 -27.53 2.58
C ARG A 382 9.05 -27.91 2.41
N LEU A 383 8.18 -26.91 2.31
CA LEU A 383 6.73 -27.10 2.22
C LEU A 383 6.25 -26.76 0.81
N GLY A 384 5.40 -27.60 0.25
CA GLY A 384 4.62 -27.32 -0.95
C GLY A 384 3.40 -26.43 -0.64
N ALA A 385 2.47 -26.34 -1.59
CA ALA A 385 1.21 -25.66 -1.37
C ALA A 385 0.35 -26.39 -0.32
N TYR A 386 -0.46 -25.64 0.42
CA TYR A 386 -1.41 -26.16 1.41
C TYR A 386 -2.67 -25.31 1.40
N GLU A 387 -3.84 -25.96 1.35
CA GLU A 387 -5.14 -25.28 1.42
C GLU A 387 -5.77 -25.37 2.80
N THR A 388 -5.57 -26.48 3.50
CA THR A 388 -6.12 -26.73 4.82
C THR A 388 -5.03 -26.90 5.88
N LEU A 389 -5.41 -26.81 7.16
CA LEU A 389 -4.51 -27.13 8.26
C LEU A 389 -4.05 -28.60 8.20
N ASP A 390 -4.89 -29.50 7.70
CA ASP A 390 -4.53 -30.91 7.52
C ASP A 390 -3.47 -31.09 6.44
N ASP A 391 -3.54 -30.35 5.32
CA ASP A 391 -2.52 -30.38 4.26
C ASP A 391 -1.18 -29.84 4.76
N LEU A 392 -1.22 -28.80 5.58
CA LEU A 392 -0.03 -28.27 6.24
C LEU A 392 0.54 -29.30 7.23
N ASN A 393 -0.31 -29.90 8.07
CA ASN A 393 0.11 -30.87 9.08
C ASN A 393 0.70 -32.15 8.50
N LYS A 394 0.18 -32.65 7.37
CA LYS A 394 0.78 -33.80 6.67
C LYS A 394 2.25 -33.54 6.30
N GLN A 395 2.59 -32.31 5.94
CA GLN A 395 3.94 -31.92 5.58
C GLN A 395 4.79 -31.62 6.81
N LEU A 396 4.25 -30.88 7.80
CA LEU A 396 4.97 -30.54 9.03
C LEU A 396 5.32 -31.77 9.88
N ALA A 397 4.50 -32.81 9.84
CA ALA A 397 4.75 -34.04 10.58
C ALA A 397 6.08 -34.71 10.18
N THR A 398 6.55 -34.55 8.93
CA THR A 398 7.88 -35.04 8.51
C THR A 398 9.04 -34.38 9.25
N TYR A 399 8.80 -33.21 9.84
CA TYR A 399 9.76 -32.44 10.63
C TYR A 399 9.53 -32.57 12.15
N GLY A 400 8.58 -33.41 12.56
CA GLY A 400 8.16 -33.59 13.95
C GLY A 400 7.40 -32.37 14.49
N ILE A 401 6.62 -31.71 13.65
CA ILE A 401 5.85 -30.50 13.99
C ILE A 401 4.38 -30.73 13.61
N ARG A 402 3.47 -30.23 14.45
CA ARG A 402 2.03 -30.20 14.18
C ARG A 402 1.45 -28.85 14.60
N GLY A 403 0.61 -28.28 13.76
CA GLY A 403 -0.25 -27.14 14.09
C GLY A 403 -1.58 -27.62 14.68
N ALA A 404 -2.03 -26.95 15.74
CA ALA A 404 -3.35 -27.13 16.34
C ALA A 404 -3.99 -25.77 16.61
N ILE A 405 -5.32 -25.66 16.41
CA ILE A 405 -6.06 -24.45 16.80
C ILE A 405 -6.42 -24.54 18.28
N GLU A 406 -5.87 -23.63 19.09
CA GLU A 406 -6.09 -23.61 20.53
C GLU A 406 -6.18 -22.18 21.07
N GLU A 407 -6.93 -21.99 22.15
CA GLU A 407 -6.98 -20.70 22.86
C GLU A 407 -5.63 -20.37 23.49
N ARG A 408 -5.10 -19.18 23.18
CA ARG A 408 -3.88 -18.63 23.80
C ARG A 408 -4.05 -17.15 24.08
N GLN A 409 -3.32 -16.69 25.09
CA GLN A 409 -3.11 -15.26 25.32
C GLN A 409 -2.08 -14.77 24.31
N ILE A 410 -2.43 -13.76 23.53
CA ILE A 410 -1.54 -13.15 22.55
C ILE A 410 -1.40 -11.66 22.81
N GLU A 411 -0.24 -11.11 22.49
CA GLU A 411 -0.01 -9.67 22.44
C GLU A 411 -0.89 -9.03 21.37
N VAL A 412 -1.57 -7.94 21.73
CA VAL A 412 -2.43 -7.16 20.82
C VAL A 412 -2.12 -5.67 20.96
N LEU A 413 -2.29 -4.94 19.86
CA LEU A 413 -2.32 -3.48 19.89
C LEU A 413 -3.69 -3.05 20.43
N VAL A 414 -3.72 -2.23 21.47
CA VAL A 414 -4.96 -1.67 22.01
C VAL A 414 -5.09 -0.25 21.52
N ILE A 415 -6.17 0.07 20.82
CA ILE A 415 -6.52 1.43 20.41
C ILE A 415 -7.81 1.82 21.14
N GLU A 416 -7.75 2.89 21.90
CA GLU A 416 -8.80 3.29 22.84
C GLU A 416 -9.13 4.78 22.68
N GLU A 417 -10.42 5.10 22.53
CA GLU A 417 -10.91 6.47 22.65
C GLU A 417 -10.97 6.84 24.13
N VAL A 418 -10.40 8.00 24.49
CA VAL A 418 -10.38 8.52 25.86
C VAL A 418 -11.11 9.87 25.93
N ASP A 419 -11.80 10.11 27.03
CA ASP A 419 -12.59 11.33 27.28
C ASP A 419 -11.76 12.51 27.81
#